data_AF-A0AA38IMH2-F1
#
_entry.id   AF-A0AA38IMH2-F1
#
_cell.length_a   1.000
_cell.length_b   1.000
_cell.length_c   1.000
_cell.angle_alpha   90.00
_cell.angle_beta   90.00
_cell.angle_gamma   90.00
#
_symmetry.space_group_name_H-M   'P 1'
#
loop_
_entity.id
_entity.type
_entity.pdbx_description
1 polymer ?
#
loop_
_entity_poly.entity_id
_entity_poly.type
_entity_poly.pdbx_seq_one_letter_code
_entity_poly.pdbx_strand_id
1 'polypeptide(L)'
;MRMLLLRLILATSYLSAVHSYKLLVVLPSRSPSHSKLFLPLTQALAEKGYQVTVAGHFSLKNPPPNYSSLSLDIRKRNTQKPPFSSDLKDYQGTAIERWSATYLLHQMGQITCQEDFASPGLKNLINKNETFDLILVQYFSSDCFLSLAKKFKAPVIGLSVCILFEWISAVFANPTHPGYIPNIHLQHSDRIPFLRRVENLILGLVQQLYYSYVMTREGEDVAREYFGEEVSFRGISRGASLLLGVTHFTINLPRPLVPAVVDIGTMHITEVNRLPAVSTIPVMIFFYSLMIDKV
;
A
#
# COMPACT_ATOMS: atom_id res chain seq x y z
N MET A 1 -35.68 42.52 10.76
CA MET A 1 -35.07 41.54 11.69
C MET A 1 -35.47 40.08 11.37
N ARG A 2 -36.77 39.72 11.30
CA ARG A 2 -37.24 38.36 10.96
C ARG A 2 -36.71 37.77 9.63
N MET A 3 -36.69 38.57 8.55
CA MET A 3 -36.16 38.11 7.25
C MET A 3 -34.64 37.91 7.24
N LEU A 4 -33.91 38.63 8.10
CA LEU A 4 -32.45 38.49 8.23
C LEU A 4 -32.11 37.18 8.94
N LEU A 5 -32.85 36.87 10.02
CA LEU A 5 -32.79 35.59 10.74
C LEU A 5 -33.13 34.40 9.84
N LEU A 6 -34.17 34.51 9.01
CA LEU A 6 -34.54 33.42 8.09
C LEU A 6 -33.45 33.17 7.04
N ARG A 7 -32.85 34.23 6.50
CA ARG A 7 -31.72 34.14 5.56
C ARG A 7 -30.46 33.58 6.21
N LEU A 8 -30.18 33.94 7.46
CA LEU A 8 -29.08 33.36 8.23
C LEU A 8 -29.31 31.87 8.50
N ILE A 9 -30.52 31.46 8.90
CA ILE A 9 -30.87 30.05 9.12
C ILE A 9 -30.75 29.25 7.82
N LEU A 10 -31.28 29.77 6.70
CA LEU A 10 -31.16 29.15 5.37
C LEU A 10 -29.69 29.05 4.93
N ALA A 11 -28.90 30.13 5.09
CA ALA A 11 -27.47 30.12 4.77
C ALA A 11 -26.70 29.10 5.64
N THR A 12 -27.00 29.03 6.94
CA THR A 12 -26.40 28.01 7.84
C THR A 12 -26.84 26.60 7.48
N SER A 13 -28.10 26.38 7.06
CA SER A 13 -28.57 25.06 6.63
C SER A 13 -27.95 24.61 5.30
N TYR A 14 -27.66 25.55 4.40
CA TYR A 14 -26.89 25.29 3.18
C TYR A 14 -25.42 25.01 3.47
N LEU A 15 -24.83 25.68 4.48
CA LEU A 15 -23.48 25.37 4.99
C LEU A 15 -23.42 24.01 5.70
N SER A 16 -24.52 23.55 6.30
CA SER A 16 -24.63 22.22 6.92
C SER A 16 -24.84 21.08 5.91
N ALA A 17 -25.25 21.39 4.67
CA ALA A 17 -25.33 20.44 3.57
C ALA A 17 -23.96 20.24 2.92
N VAL A 18 -22.93 19.96 3.74
CA VAL A 18 -21.62 19.55 3.22
C VAL A 18 -21.79 18.16 2.61
N HIS A 19 -21.57 18.06 1.30
CA HIS A 19 -21.54 16.77 0.62
C HIS A 19 -20.39 15.95 1.22
N SER A 20 -20.72 14.88 1.92
CA SER A 20 -19.74 13.94 2.43
C SER A 20 -19.23 13.12 1.26
N TYR A 21 -17.98 13.32 0.85
CA TYR A 21 -17.38 12.52 -0.21
C TYR A 21 -17.38 11.03 0.16
N LYS A 22 -17.71 10.19 -0.81
CA LYS A 22 -17.80 8.75 -0.68
C LYS A 22 -16.52 8.09 -1.20
N LEU A 23 -15.79 7.47 -0.30
CA LEU A 23 -14.47 6.90 -0.53
C LEU A 23 -14.54 5.37 -0.52
N LEU A 24 -13.92 4.74 -1.51
CA LEU A 24 -13.63 3.30 -1.49
C LEU A 24 -12.15 3.09 -1.17
N VAL A 25 -11.84 2.36 -0.11
CA VAL A 25 -10.47 2.02 0.25
C VAL A 25 -10.28 0.52 0.10
N VAL A 26 -9.34 0.10 -0.74
CA VAL A 26 -9.12 -1.30 -1.09
C VAL A 26 -7.77 -1.75 -0.52
N LEU A 27 -7.84 -2.64 0.46
CA LEU A 27 -6.72 -3.21 1.21
C LEU A 27 -6.73 -4.75 1.07
N PRO A 28 -6.30 -5.28 -0.09
CA PRO A 28 -6.41 -6.69 -0.43
C PRO A 28 -5.38 -7.59 0.27
N SER A 29 -4.35 -7.01 0.90
CA SER A 29 -3.36 -7.83 1.61
C SER A 29 -4.00 -8.64 2.74
N ARG A 30 -3.77 -9.96 2.71
CA ARG A 30 -4.13 -10.91 3.79
C ARG A 30 -3.22 -10.81 5.02
N SER A 31 -2.21 -9.94 4.98
CA SER A 31 -1.34 -9.69 6.12
C SER A 31 -1.94 -8.61 7.04
N PRO A 32 -2.18 -8.91 8.34
CA PRO A 32 -2.71 -7.91 9.27
C PRO A 32 -1.83 -6.66 9.38
N SER A 33 -0.51 -6.79 9.18
CA SER A 33 0.40 -5.65 9.26
C SER A 33 0.08 -4.61 8.19
N HIS A 34 -0.27 -5.02 6.97
CA HIS A 34 -0.60 -4.12 5.86
C HIS A 34 -1.85 -3.28 6.15
N SER A 35 -2.92 -3.92 6.62
CA SER A 35 -4.16 -3.20 6.93
C SER A 35 -3.97 -2.26 8.12
N LYS A 36 -3.24 -2.68 9.16
CA LYS A 36 -2.95 -1.82 10.32
C LYS A 36 -2.28 -0.50 9.95
N LEU A 37 -1.51 -0.44 8.86
CA LEU A 37 -0.89 0.80 8.39
C LEU A 37 -1.91 1.86 7.94
N PHE A 38 -3.01 1.43 7.33
CA PHE A 38 -3.98 2.33 6.68
C PHE A 38 -5.34 2.43 7.38
N LEU A 39 -5.68 1.49 8.27
CA LEU A 39 -6.92 1.60 9.08
C LEU A 39 -7.02 2.92 9.89
N PRO A 40 -5.94 3.48 10.48
CA PRO A 40 -6.01 4.79 11.11
C PRO A 40 -6.38 5.92 10.13
N LEU A 41 -5.89 5.86 8.89
CA LEU A 41 -6.26 6.83 7.84
C LEU A 41 -7.74 6.72 7.51
N THR A 42 -8.27 5.50 7.33
CA THR A 42 -9.69 5.31 7.02
C THR A 42 -10.60 5.74 8.17
N GLN A 43 -10.17 5.50 9.42
CA GLN A 43 -10.85 6.01 10.61
C GLN A 43 -10.87 7.54 10.64
N ALA A 44 -9.71 8.20 10.48
CA ALA A 44 -9.61 9.66 10.51
C ALA A 44 -10.42 10.32 9.39
N LEU A 45 -10.51 9.70 8.21
CA LEU A 45 -11.39 10.17 7.13
C LEU A 45 -12.86 10.06 7.53
N ALA A 46 -13.29 8.93 8.11
CA ALA A 46 -14.66 8.77 8.56
C ALA A 46 -15.03 9.76 9.69
N GLU A 47 -14.12 10.01 10.64
CA GLU A 47 -14.28 10.99 11.72
C GLU A 47 -14.36 12.44 11.21
N LYS A 48 -13.69 12.76 10.09
CA LYS A 48 -13.85 14.04 9.38
C LYS A 48 -15.17 14.16 8.62
N GLY A 49 -16.02 13.15 8.65
CA GLY A 49 -17.34 13.17 8.07
C GLY A 49 -17.43 12.56 6.67
N TYR A 50 -16.36 11.98 6.11
CA TYR A 50 -16.41 11.26 4.83
C TYR A 50 -17.13 9.91 4.96
N GLN A 51 -17.82 9.46 3.91
CA GLN A 51 -18.40 8.11 3.85
C GLN A 51 -17.32 7.13 3.37
N VAL A 52 -16.80 6.30 4.26
CA VAL A 52 -15.66 5.43 3.96
C VAL A 52 -16.12 3.98 3.89
N THR A 53 -15.96 3.35 2.72
CA THR A 53 -16.13 1.91 2.54
C THR A 53 -14.76 1.27 2.42
N VAL A 54 -14.40 0.35 3.31
CA VAL A 54 -13.12 -0.38 3.27
C VAL A 54 -13.36 -1.80 2.80
N ALA A 55 -12.85 -2.13 1.62
CA ALA A 55 -12.78 -3.48 1.08
C ALA A 55 -11.46 -4.15 1.49
N GLY A 56 -11.50 -5.18 2.34
CA GLY A 56 -10.29 -5.86 2.81
C GLY A 56 -10.58 -7.07 3.69
N HIS A 57 -9.52 -7.68 4.23
CA HIS A 57 -9.61 -8.83 5.15
C HIS A 57 -9.67 -8.43 6.63
N PHE A 58 -9.33 -7.18 6.96
CA PHE A 58 -9.29 -6.68 8.33
C PHE A 58 -10.06 -5.37 8.45
N SER A 59 -10.75 -5.18 9.57
CA SER A 59 -11.61 -4.03 9.82
C SER A 59 -11.32 -3.39 11.18
N LEU A 60 -11.80 -2.15 11.35
CA LEU A 60 -11.80 -1.49 12.65
C LEU A 60 -12.69 -2.24 13.64
N LYS A 61 -12.25 -2.35 14.89
CA LYS A 61 -13.05 -2.94 15.97
C LYS A 61 -14.23 -2.03 16.36
N ASN A 62 -13.98 -0.73 16.45
CA ASN A 62 -14.95 0.30 16.85
C ASN A 62 -15.03 1.36 15.73
N PRO A 63 -15.69 1.06 14.60
CA PRO A 63 -15.77 1.99 13.47
C PRO A 63 -16.66 3.20 13.78
N PRO A 64 -16.33 4.40 13.26
CA PRO A 64 -17.23 5.55 13.26
C PRO A 64 -18.53 5.28 12.47
N PRO A 65 -19.62 6.04 12.68
CA PRO A 65 -20.90 5.82 11.99
C PRO A 65 -20.82 5.85 10.45
N ASN A 66 -19.91 6.65 9.90
CA ASN A 66 -19.74 6.80 8.44
C ASN A 66 -18.74 5.79 7.84
N TYR A 67 -18.42 4.72 8.57
CA TYR A 67 -17.49 3.68 8.14
C TYR A 67 -18.24 2.37 7.85
N SER A 68 -18.01 1.81 6.67
CA SER A 68 -18.53 0.51 6.26
C SER A 68 -17.39 -0.44 5.92
N SER A 69 -17.47 -1.69 6.37
CA SER A 69 -16.49 -2.73 6.04
C SER A 69 -17.08 -3.72 5.05
N LEU A 70 -16.35 -3.98 3.97
CA LEU A 70 -16.62 -5.02 3.00
C LEU A 70 -15.54 -6.09 3.13
N SER A 71 -15.94 -7.32 3.47
CA SER A 71 -15.01 -8.43 3.57
C SER A 71 -14.69 -9.03 2.20
N LEU A 72 -13.40 -9.22 1.92
CA LEU A 72 -12.90 -9.94 0.74
C LEU A 72 -12.69 -11.44 0.98
N ASP A 73 -12.99 -11.96 2.18
CA ASP A 73 -12.85 -13.38 2.47
C ASP A 73 -13.88 -14.24 1.71
N ILE A 74 -13.41 -15.19 0.92
CA ILE A 74 -14.26 -16.24 0.34
C ILE A 74 -14.58 -17.35 1.35
N ARG A 75 -13.77 -17.51 2.40
CA ARG A 75 -13.89 -18.61 3.38
C ARG A 75 -13.76 -18.09 4.80
N LYS A 76 -14.75 -18.37 5.66
CA LYS A 76 -14.52 -18.46 7.11
C LYS A 76 -13.61 -19.67 7.35
N ARG A 77 -12.29 -19.53 7.20
CA ARG A 77 -11.37 -20.63 7.52
C ARG A 77 -10.02 -20.14 8.01
N ASN A 78 -9.75 -20.57 9.25
CA ASN A 78 -8.48 -20.69 9.97
C ASN A 78 -7.25 -20.18 9.22
N THR A 79 -6.72 -19.05 9.72
CA THR A 79 -5.30 -18.82 10.07
C THR A 79 -4.28 -19.79 9.47
N GLN A 80 -4.31 -20.00 8.16
CA GLN A 80 -3.24 -20.69 7.49
C GLN A 80 -2.11 -19.68 7.49
N LYS A 81 -1.09 -19.97 8.30
CA LYS A 81 0.10 -19.14 8.40
C LYS A 81 0.50 -18.75 6.98
N PRO A 82 0.75 -17.47 6.71
CA PRO A 82 1.29 -17.08 5.40
C PRO A 82 2.48 -17.99 5.09
N PRO A 83 2.69 -18.38 3.83
CA PRO A 83 3.79 -19.28 3.44
C PRO A 83 5.16 -18.79 3.93
N PHE A 84 5.27 -17.50 4.27
CA PHE A 84 6.36 -16.92 5.03
C PHE A 84 5.91 -16.59 6.47
N SER A 85 6.13 -17.53 7.38
CA SER A 85 5.97 -17.34 8.83
C SER A 85 7.30 -17.46 9.59
N SER A 86 8.42 -17.21 8.89
CA SER A 86 9.71 -17.03 9.55
C SER A 86 9.75 -15.67 10.26
N ASP A 87 10.44 -15.64 11.40
CA ASP A 87 10.69 -14.44 12.18
C ASP A 87 11.44 -13.42 11.30
N LEU A 88 10.71 -12.39 10.85
CA LEU A 88 11.18 -11.44 9.84
C LEU A 88 12.27 -10.48 10.36
N LYS A 89 12.62 -10.56 11.65
CA LYS A 89 13.54 -9.61 12.27
C LYS A 89 14.94 -9.64 11.66
N ASP A 90 15.38 -10.81 11.17
CA ASP A 90 16.73 -11.00 10.59
C ASP A 90 16.74 -11.84 9.29
N TYR A 91 15.57 -12.09 8.68
CA TYR A 91 15.51 -12.92 7.48
C TYR A 91 16.03 -12.16 6.27
N GLN A 92 17.30 -12.41 5.94
CA GLN A 92 17.95 -11.83 4.78
C GLN A 92 17.72 -12.62 3.49
N GLY A 93 17.19 -13.85 3.59
CA GLY A 93 17.02 -14.73 2.44
C GLY A 93 18.35 -15.06 1.73
N THR A 94 18.36 -16.18 1.05
CA THR A 94 19.40 -16.57 0.10
C THR A 94 19.41 -15.63 -1.10
N ALA A 95 20.47 -15.68 -1.91
CA ALA A 95 20.49 -14.94 -3.18
C ALA A 95 19.32 -15.39 -4.10
N ILE A 96 19.00 -16.68 -4.11
CA ILE A 96 17.89 -17.24 -4.91
C ILE A 96 16.55 -16.69 -4.45
N GLU A 97 16.30 -16.63 -3.14
CA GLU A 97 15.06 -16.10 -2.58
C GLU A 97 14.89 -14.60 -2.91
N ARG A 98 15.98 -13.83 -2.89
CA ARG A 98 15.96 -12.41 -3.28
C ARG A 98 15.64 -12.21 -4.76
N TRP A 99 16.28 -12.98 -5.62
CA TRP A 99 16.05 -12.93 -7.07
C TRP A 99 14.66 -13.44 -7.48
N SER A 100 14.10 -14.39 -6.73
CA SER A 100 12.76 -14.94 -6.96
C SER A 100 11.65 -14.17 -6.22
N ALA A 101 11.98 -13.18 -5.39
CA ALA A 101 11.00 -12.47 -4.57
C ALA A 101 9.89 -11.81 -5.39
N THR A 102 10.20 -11.24 -6.56
CA THR A 102 9.18 -10.67 -7.47
C THR A 102 8.25 -11.74 -8.03
N TYR A 103 8.77 -12.91 -8.37
CA TYR A 103 7.95 -14.04 -8.81
C TYR A 103 7.03 -14.53 -7.68
N LEU A 104 7.55 -14.64 -6.46
CA LEU A 104 6.75 -15.02 -5.28
C LEU A 104 5.65 -13.99 -4.98
N LEU A 105 5.98 -12.69 -5.01
CA LEU A 105 5.00 -11.62 -4.86
C LEU A 105 3.95 -11.67 -5.96
N HIS A 106 4.35 -11.95 -7.20
CA HIS A 106 3.43 -12.12 -8.31
C HIS A 106 2.45 -13.28 -8.06
N GLN A 107 2.94 -14.46 -7.67
CA GLN A 107 2.06 -15.59 -7.35
C GLN A 107 1.07 -15.26 -6.23
N MET A 108 1.54 -14.60 -5.17
CA MET A 108 0.66 -14.13 -4.08
C MET A 108 -0.37 -13.12 -4.58
N GLY A 109 0.04 -12.21 -5.47
CA GLY A 109 -0.82 -11.22 -6.12
C GLY A 109 -1.90 -11.85 -6.99
N GLN A 110 -1.57 -12.86 -7.79
CA GLN A 110 -2.52 -13.60 -8.61
C GLN A 110 -3.58 -14.31 -7.77
N ILE A 111 -3.14 -15.04 -6.74
CA ILE A 111 -4.06 -15.72 -5.81
C ILE A 111 -4.98 -14.70 -5.14
N THR A 112 -4.41 -13.62 -4.58
CA THR A 112 -5.17 -12.54 -3.95
C THR A 112 -6.20 -11.96 -4.92
N CYS A 113 -5.78 -11.69 -6.16
CA CYS A 113 -6.66 -11.12 -7.15
C CYS A 113 -7.84 -12.03 -7.50
N GLN A 114 -7.57 -13.28 -7.87
CA GLN A 114 -8.60 -14.26 -8.24
C GLN A 114 -9.57 -14.50 -7.08
N GLU A 115 -9.04 -14.66 -5.87
CA GLU A 115 -9.85 -14.91 -4.68
C GLU A 115 -10.72 -13.70 -4.30
N ASP A 116 -10.14 -12.50 -4.26
CA ASP A 116 -10.88 -11.33 -3.79
C ASP A 116 -11.95 -10.91 -4.79
N PHE A 117 -11.70 -11.01 -6.10
CA PHE A 117 -12.71 -10.82 -7.14
C PHE A 117 -13.79 -11.91 -7.11
N ALA A 118 -13.45 -13.13 -6.71
CA ALA A 118 -14.44 -14.18 -6.52
C ALA A 118 -15.27 -14.01 -5.24
N SER A 119 -14.86 -13.15 -4.30
CA SER A 119 -15.55 -12.91 -3.03
C SER A 119 -16.98 -12.40 -3.21
N PRO A 120 -17.94 -12.87 -2.39
CA PRO A 120 -19.31 -12.35 -2.43
C PRO A 120 -19.37 -10.84 -2.17
N GLY A 121 -18.51 -10.33 -1.29
CA GLY A 121 -18.44 -8.91 -0.97
C GLY A 121 -18.13 -8.06 -2.20
N LEU A 122 -17.04 -8.38 -2.91
CA LEU A 122 -16.62 -7.60 -4.07
C LEU A 122 -17.58 -7.78 -5.25
N LYS A 123 -18.07 -9.00 -5.51
CA LYS A 123 -19.11 -9.25 -6.53
C LYS A 123 -20.36 -8.41 -6.27
N ASN A 124 -20.84 -8.38 -5.04
CA ASN A 124 -22.01 -7.58 -4.67
C ASN A 124 -21.75 -6.09 -4.84
N LEU A 125 -20.56 -5.59 -4.51
CA LEU A 125 -20.21 -4.19 -4.72
C LEU A 125 -20.15 -3.83 -6.20
N ILE A 126 -19.52 -4.67 -7.03
CA ILE A 126 -19.43 -4.47 -8.48
C ILE A 126 -20.83 -4.51 -9.13
N ASN A 127 -21.74 -5.36 -8.65
CA ASN A 127 -23.08 -5.48 -9.22
C ASN A 127 -24.06 -4.41 -8.72
N LYS A 128 -23.73 -3.69 -7.65
CA LYS A 128 -24.54 -2.57 -7.16
C LYS A 128 -24.35 -1.34 -8.05
N ASN A 129 -25.42 -0.55 -8.16
CA ASN A 129 -25.37 0.78 -8.77
C ASN A 129 -24.90 1.81 -7.73
N GLU A 130 -23.68 1.61 -7.23
CA GLU A 130 -23.03 2.45 -6.23
C GLU A 130 -22.03 3.39 -6.89
N THR A 131 -21.81 4.57 -6.30
CA THR A 131 -20.81 5.54 -6.78
C THR A 131 -19.80 5.86 -5.70
N PHE A 132 -18.58 6.19 -6.13
CA PHE A 132 -17.52 6.67 -5.27
C PHE A 132 -16.89 7.90 -5.91
N ASP A 133 -16.50 8.87 -5.09
CA ASP A 133 -15.82 10.08 -5.55
C ASP A 133 -14.31 9.87 -5.66
N LEU A 134 -13.78 8.88 -4.94
CA LEU A 134 -12.35 8.59 -4.86
C LEU A 134 -12.12 7.14 -4.44
N ILE A 135 -11.12 6.50 -5.05
CA ILE A 135 -10.67 5.17 -4.68
C ILE A 135 -9.22 5.23 -4.17
N LEU A 136 -8.99 4.72 -2.97
CA LEU A 136 -7.65 4.52 -2.43
C LEU A 136 -7.31 3.04 -2.59
N VAL A 137 -6.28 2.71 -3.37
CA VAL A 137 -5.90 1.32 -3.66
C VAL A 137 -4.50 1.04 -3.15
N GLN A 138 -4.34 -0.04 -2.41
CA GLN A 138 -3.02 -0.53 -2.03
C GLN A 138 -2.24 -1.07 -3.24
N TYR A 139 -1.09 -0.45 -3.51
CA TYR A 139 -0.09 -0.95 -4.45
C TYR A 139 0.92 -1.83 -3.68
N PHE A 140 0.92 -3.13 -3.97
CA PHE A 140 1.88 -4.07 -3.38
C PHE A 140 2.19 -5.25 -4.31
N SER A 141 1.34 -6.28 -4.33
CA SER A 141 1.58 -7.54 -5.06
C SER A 141 0.72 -7.71 -6.31
N SER A 142 -0.39 -6.96 -6.44
CA SER A 142 -1.29 -7.01 -7.59
C SER A 142 -1.96 -5.66 -7.81
N ASP A 143 -2.13 -5.30 -9.08
CA ASP A 143 -2.79 -4.07 -9.51
C ASP A 143 -4.24 -4.28 -9.92
N CYS A 144 -4.79 -5.49 -9.78
CA CYS A 144 -6.07 -5.79 -10.38
C CYS A 144 -7.24 -4.99 -9.80
N PHE A 145 -7.11 -4.50 -8.57
CA PHE A 145 -8.09 -3.61 -7.94
C PHE A 145 -8.15 -2.22 -8.56
N LEU A 146 -7.16 -1.83 -9.39
CA LEU A 146 -7.24 -0.61 -10.19
C LEU A 146 -8.42 -0.65 -11.17
N SER A 147 -8.84 -1.84 -11.61
CA SER A 147 -10.03 -1.99 -12.46
C SER A 147 -11.31 -1.41 -11.84
N LEU A 148 -11.39 -1.31 -10.51
CA LEU A 148 -12.51 -0.67 -9.81
C LEU A 148 -12.62 0.82 -10.17
N ALA A 149 -11.52 1.48 -10.52
CA ALA A 149 -11.54 2.85 -11.02
C ALA A 149 -12.34 2.98 -12.30
N LYS A 150 -12.22 2.00 -13.21
CA LYS A 150 -13.01 1.96 -14.44
C LYS A 150 -14.49 1.71 -14.13
N LYS A 151 -14.77 0.76 -13.23
CA LYS A 151 -16.15 0.41 -12.82
C LYS A 151 -16.90 1.58 -12.22
N PHE A 152 -16.28 2.29 -11.26
CA PHE A 152 -16.91 3.38 -10.54
C PHE A 152 -16.63 4.76 -11.15
N LYS A 153 -15.82 4.81 -12.22
CA LYS A 153 -15.42 6.05 -12.92
C LYS A 153 -14.86 7.10 -11.97
N ALA A 154 -14.06 6.65 -11.01
CA ALA A 154 -13.53 7.46 -9.92
C ALA A 154 -11.99 7.54 -10.00
N PRO A 155 -11.39 8.68 -9.65
CA PRO A 155 -9.93 8.82 -9.59
C PRO A 155 -9.32 7.91 -8.52
N VAL A 156 -8.03 7.57 -8.72
CA VAL A 156 -7.28 6.69 -7.82
C VAL A 156 -6.17 7.44 -7.09
N ILE A 157 -6.04 7.17 -5.79
CA ILE A 157 -4.84 7.44 -4.99
C ILE A 157 -4.22 6.10 -4.62
N GLY A 158 -2.93 5.96 -4.86
CA GLY A 158 -2.18 4.77 -4.45
C GLY A 158 -1.83 4.80 -2.98
N LEU A 159 -1.79 3.63 -2.35
CA LEU A 159 -1.30 3.42 -0.98
C LEU A 159 -0.13 2.43 -1.01
N SER A 160 1.05 2.83 -0.57
CA SER A 160 2.24 1.96 -0.50
C SER A 160 2.64 1.67 0.94
N VAL A 161 2.89 0.40 1.24
CA VAL A 161 3.22 -0.07 2.60
C VAL A 161 4.71 -0.01 2.93
N CYS A 162 5.56 0.20 1.93
CA CYS A 162 7.01 0.12 2.07
C CYS A 162 7.68 1.06 1.08
N ILE A 163 9.02 0.96 0.98
CA ILE A 163 9.72 1.65 -0.10
C ILE A 163 9.21 1.16 -1.46
N LEU A 164 9.13 2.07 -2.44
CA LEU A 164 8.54 1.76 -3.72
C LEU A 164 9.39 0.72 -4.46
N PHE A 165 8.72 -0.31 -4.98
CA PHE A 165 9.30 -1.17 -6.00
C PHE A 165 9.64 -0.36 -7.26
N GLU A 166 10.60 -0.83 -8.04
CA GLU A 166 11.09 -0.18 -9.26
C GLU A 166 9.97 0.05 -10.27
N TRP A 167 9.05 -0.91 -10.38
CA TRP A 167 7.92 -0.82 -11.30
C TRP A 167 6.87 0.20 -10.83
N ILE A 168 6.57 0.29 -9.53
CA ILE A 168 5.69 1.33 -8.99
C ILE A 168 6.33 2.70 -9.17
N SER A 169 7.64 2.82 -8.94
CA SER A 169 8.36 4.08 -9.17
C SER A 169 8.22 4.52 -10.63
N ALA A 170 8.35 3.60 -11.59
CA ALA A 170 8.18 3.89 -13.01
C ALA A 170 6.75 4.36 -13.35
N VAL A 171 5.72 3.79 -12.71
CA VAL A 171 4.31 4.18 -12.89
C VAL A 171 4.07 5.64 -12.49
N PHE A 172 4.64 6.09 -11.37
CA PHE A 172 4.50 7.45 -10.87
C PHE A 172 5.58 8.41 -11.38
N ALA A 173 6.37 8.00 -12.38
CA ALA A 173 7.52 8.75 -12.89
C ALA A 173 8.52 9.18 -11.80
N ASN A 174 8.61 8.40 -10.71
CA ASN A 174 9.54 8.63 -9.64
C ASN A 174 10.95 8.18 -10.08
N PRO A 175 11.97 9.07 -10.04
CA PRO A 175 13.29 8.74 -10.56
C PRO A 175 13.96 7.66 -9.71
N THR A 176 14.42 6.60 -10.37
CA THR A 176 15.24 5.55 -9.76
C THR A 176 16.58 5.46 -10.47
N HIS A 177 17.68 5.44 -9.72
CA HIS A 177 19.02 5.30 -10.27
C HIS A 177 19.74 4.11 -9.63
N PRO A 178 20.05 3.05 -10.38
CA PRO A 178 20.56 1.79 -9.81
C PRO A 178 21.98 1.92 -9.23
N GLY A 179 22.67 3.03 -9.50
CA GLY A 179 24.00 3.29 -8.96
C GLY A 179 24.03 3.70 -7.48
N TYR A 180 22.92 4.18 -6.91
CA TYR A 180 22.87 4.63 -5.51
C TYR A 180 21.53 4.33 -4.81
N ILE A 181 20.48 3.98 -5.55
CA ILE A 181 19.22 3.53 -4.97
C ILE A 181 19.21 2.00 -5.02
N PRO A 182 19.25 1.32 -3.86
CA PRO A 182 19.23 -0.12 -3.83
C PRO A 182 17.83 -0.66 -4.12
N ASN A 183 17.78 -1.75 -4.87
CA ASN A 183 16.58 -2.52 -5.07
C ASN A 183 16.11 -3.11 -3.75
N ILE A 184 14.83 -3.00 -3.46
CA ILE A 184 14.22 -3.46 -2.19
C ILE A 184 14.46 -4.94 -1.93
N HIS A 185 14.60 -5.76 -2.98
CA HIS A 185 14.86 -7.19 -2.85
C HIS A 185 16.34 -7.49 -2.61
N LEU A 186 17.25 -6.54 -2.86
CA LEU A 186 18.67 -6.69 -2.61
C LEU A 186 19.05 -6.08 -1.26
N GLN A 187 19.92 -6.76 -0.52
CA GLN A 187 20.59 -6.14 0.63
C GLN A 187 21.80 -5.38 0.15
N HIS A 188 21.61 -4.09 0.02
CA HIS A 188 22.67 -3.14 -0.23
C HIS A 188 22.64 -2.09 0.87
N SER A 189 23.81 -1.64 1.29
CA SER A 189 23.95 -0.48 2.16
C SER A 189 23.86 0.82 1.35
N ASP A 190 24.06 1.94 2.02
CA ASP A 190 24.23 3.28 1.42
C ASP A 190 25.40 3.37 0.42
N ARG A 191 26.33 2.39 0.44
CA ARG A 191 27.49 2.32 -0.45
C ARG A 191 27.47 1.04 -1.27
N ILE A 192 27.14 1.16 -2.56
CA ILE A 192 27.01 0.02 -3.47
C ILE A 192 28.29 -0.13 -4.32
N PRO A 193 29.07 -1.22 -4.18
CA PRO A 193 30.22 -1.52 -5.05
C PRO A 193 29.82 -1.67 -6.51
N PHE A 194 30.76 -1.49 -7.45
CA PHE A 194 30.47 -1.51 -8.90
C PHE A 194 29.68 -2.75 -9.35
N LEU A 195 30.14 -3.96 -9.01
CA LEU A 195 29.46 -5.19 -9.41
C LEU A 195 28.05 -5.31 -8.81
N ARG A 196 27.84 -4.81 -7.59
CA ARG A 196 26.52 -4.78 -6.95
C ARG A 196 25.59 -3.76 -7.62
N ARG A 197 26.12 -2.64 -8.14
CA ARG A 197 25.34 -1.69 -8.96
C ARG A 197 24.90 -2.32 -10.28
N VAL A 198 25.75 -3.17 -10.88
CA VAL A 198 25.41 -3.93 -12.09
C VAL A 198 24.31 -4.94 -11.78
N GLU A 199 24.42 -5.69 -10.68
CA GLU A 199 23.37 -6.60 -10.21
C GLU A 199 22.05 -5.87 -9.97
N ASN A 200 22.11 -4.73 -9.28
CA ASN A 200 20.97 -3.89 -8.98
C ASN A 200 20.26 -3.39 -10.26
N LEU A 201 21.03 -2.96 -11.27
CA LEU A 201 20.51 -2.57 -12.57
C LEU A 201 19.84 -3.75 -13.29
N ILE A 202 20.50 -4.91 -13.36
CA ILE A 202 19.98 -6.09 -14.06
C ILE A 202 18.67 -6.54 -13.42
N LEU A 203 18.64 -6.68 -12.09
CA LEU A 203 17.44 -7.10 -11.39
C LEU A 203 16.30 -6.09 -11.58
N GLY A 204 16.57 -4.79 -11.43
CA GLY A 204 15.57 -3.74 -11.63
C GLY A 204 14.96 -3.77 -13.04
N LEU A 205 15.77 -3.96 -14.08
CA LEU A 205 15.30 -4.09 -15.46
C LEU A 205 14.45 -5.35 -15.67
N VAL A 206 14.91 -6.50 -15.16
CA VAL A 206 14.16 -7.77 -15.24
C VAL A 206 12.80 -7.62 -14.56
N GLN A 207 12.75 -6.99 -13.37
CA GLN A 207 11.51 -6.76 -12.65
C GLN A 207 10.56 -5.81 -13.37
N GLN A 208 11.06 -4.72 -13.96
CA GLN A 208 10.24 -3.79 -14.73
C GLN A 208 9.64 -4.45 -15.97
N LEU A 209 10.42 -5.26 -16.70
CA LEU A 209 9.95 -6.02 -17.85
C LEU A 209 8.93 -7.08 -17.42
N TYR A 210 9.25 -7.86 -16.38
CA TYR A 210 8.37 -8.89 -15.86
C TYR A 210 7.02 -8.31 -15.40
N TYR A 211 7.05 -7.20 -14.66
CA TYR A 211 5.85 -6.50 -14.25
C TYR A 211 5.01 -6.02 -15.45
N SER A 212 5.66 -5.39 -16.44
CA SER A 212 4.97 -4.78 -17.59
C SER A 212 4.36 -5.81 -18.54
N TYR A 213 5.03 -6.93 -18.77
CA TYR A 213 4.63 -7.91 -19.79
C TYR A 213 3.94 -9.16 -19.23
N VAL A 214 4.15 -9.49 -17.94
CA VAL A 214 3.58 -10.68 -17.29
C VAL A 214 2.57 -10.27 -16.24
N MET A 215 3.01 -9.63 -15.13
CA MET A 215 2.15 -9.38 -13.97
C MET A 215 0.94 -8.50 -14.32
N THR A 216 1.18 -7.41 -15.06
CA THR A 216 0.11 -6.50 -15.50
C THR A 216 -0.89 -7.22 -16.38
N ARG A 217 -0.41 -7.98 -17.38
CA ARG A 217 -1.27 -8.68 -18.34
C ARG A 217 -2.16 -9.73 -17.67
N GLU A 218 -1.58 -10.57 -16.81
CA GLU A 218 -2.34 -11.58 -16.09
C GLU A 218 -3.40 -10.95 -15.18
N GLY A 219 -3.07 -9.85 -14.50
CA GLY A 219 -4.05 -9.12 -13.70
C GLY A 219 -5.17 -8.48 -14.54
N GLU A 220 -4.84 -7.93 -15.72
CA GLU A 220 -5.81 -7.37 -16.68
C GLU A 220 -6.72 -8.46 -17.25
N ASP A 221 -6.20 -9.67 -17.46
CA ASP A 221 -6.98 -10.83 -17.90
C ASP A 221 -8.01 -11.23 -16.83
N VAL A 222 -7.62 -11.28 -15.55
CA VAL A 222 -8.59 -11.48 -14.45
C VAL A 222 -9.64 -10.38 -14.44
N ALA A 223 -9.25 -9.10 -14.53
CA ALA A 223 -10.23 -8.01 -14.57
C ALA A 223 -11.20 -8.14 -15.75
N ARG A 224 -10.73 -8.56 -16.93
CA ARG A 224 -11.57 -8.76 -18.12
C ARG A 224 -12.68 -9.78 -17.87
N GLU A 225 -12.42 -10.85 -17.12
CA GLU A 225 -13.43 -11.86 -16.78
C GLU A 225 -14.60 -11.28 -15.98
N TYR A 226 -14.34 -10.31 -15.09
CA TYR A 226 -15.35 -9.73 -14.21
C TYR A 226 -16.07 -8.52 -14.81
N PHE A 227 -15.41 -7.74 -15.66
CA PHE A 227 -16.00 -6.54 -16.26
C PHE A 227 -16.48 -6.74 -17.71
N GLY A 228 -16.08 -7.84 -18.37
CA GLY A 228 -16.48 -8.14 -19.75
C GLY A 228 -15.83 -7.25 -20.82
N GLU A 229 -14.87 -6.40 -20.43
CA GLU A 229 -14.17 -5.47 -21.31
C GLU A 229 -12.71 -5.34 -20.90
N GLU A 230 -11.86 -4.89 -21.84
CA GLU A 230 -10.44 -4.66 -21.55
C GLU A 230 -10.24 -3.49 -20.57
N VAL A 231 -9.40 -3.72 -19.56
CA VAL A 231 -9.03 -2.71 -18.57
C VAL A 231 -7.53 -2.51 -18.67
N SER A 232 -7.08 -1.27 -18.94
CA SER A 232 -5.66 -0.95 -18.92
C SER A 232 -5.23 -0.41 -17.57
N PHE A 233 -4.48 -1.20 -16.79
CA PHE A 233 -3.94 -0.78 -15.49
C PHE A 233 -2.92 0.33 -15.64
N ARG A 234 -2.12 0.28 -16.71
CA ARG A 234 -1.19 1.36 -17.08
C ARG A 234 -1.94 2.66 -17.37
N GLY A 235 -3.07 2.60 -18.07
CA GLY A 235 -3.91 3.75 -18.34
C GLY A 235 -4.48 4.37 -17.06
N ILE A 236 -5.00 3.53 -16.17
CA ILE A 236 -5.56 3.97 -14.87
C ILE A 236 -4.47 4.57 -13.99
N SER A 237 -3.32 3.91 -13.88
CA SER A 237 -2.23 4.38 -13.02
C SER A 237 -1.61 5.68 -13.52
N ARG A 238 -1.58 5.92 -14.84
CA ARG A 238 -1.17 7.24 -15.38
C ARG A 238 -2.11 8.37 -14.98
N GLY A 239 -3.38 8.07 -14.70
CA GLY A 239 -4.34 9.03 -14.15
C GLY A 239 -4.25 9.18 -12.62
N ALA A 240 -3.56 8.27 -11.92
CA ALA A 240 -3.36 8.38 -10.49
C ALA A 240 -2.38 9.54 -10.20
N SER A 241 -2.88 10.59 -9.56
CA SER A 241 -2.11 11.82 -9.33
C SER A 241 -1.30 11.80 -8.03
N LEU A 242 -1.54 10.81 -7.16
CA LEU A 242 -0.94 10.74 -5.82
C LEU A 242 -0.73 9.29 -5.36
N LEU A 243 0.41 9.06 -4.72
CA LEU A 243 0.79 7.85 -4.01
C LEU A 243 1.19 8.21 -2.58
N LEU A 244 0.50 7.65 -1.60
CA LEU A 244 0.82 7.84 -0.19
C LEU A 244 1.63 6.65 0.32
N GLY A 245 2.88 6.90 0.71
CA GLY A 245 3.82 5.89 1.18
C GLY A 245 3.96 5.90 2.70
N VAL A 246 3.87 4.73 3.32
CA VAL A 246 4.17 4.53 4.75
C VAL A 246 5.69 4.40 4.91
N THR A 247 6.36 5.50 4.65
CA THR A 247 7.81 5.66 4.71
C THR A 247 8.17 6.99 5.36
N HIS A 248 9.44 7.12 5.76
CA HIS A 248 9.97 8.37 6.30
C HIS A 248 11.47 8.49 6.01
N PHE A 249 11.94 9.69 5.70
CA PHE A 249 13.33 9.97 5.32
C PHE A 249 14.34 9.71 6.46
N THR A 250 13.90 9.67 7.71
CA THR A 250 14.79 9.39 8.87
C THR A 250 15.08 7.89 9.05
N ILE A 251 14.30 7.01 8.42
CA ILE A 251 14.40 5.56 8.59
C ILE A 251 14.96 4.90 7.32
N ASN A 252 14.71 5.51 6.16
CA ASN A 252 15.11 4.96 4.86
C ASN A 252 16.34 5.67 4.31
N LEU A 253 17.03 5.01 3.38
CA LEU A 253 18.12 5.62 2.64
C LEU A 253 17.62 6.83 1.82
N PRO A 254 18.47 7.86 1.63
CA PRO A 254 18.12 9.01 0.81
C PRO A 254 17.70 8.59 -0.60
N ARG A 255 16.53 9.05 -1.03
CA ARG A 255 15.99 8.81 -2.36
C ARG A 255 15.24 10.04 -2.85
N PRO A 256 15.27 10.34 -4.16
CA PRO A 256 14.44 11.37 -4.73
C PRO A 256 12.97 10.94 -4.73
N LEU A 257 12.09 11.88 -4.39
CA LEU A 257 10.64 11.73 -4.47
C LEU A 257 10.07 12.84 -5.33
N VAL A 258 9.20 12.49 -6.28
CA VAL A 258 8.38 13.46 -7.01
C VAL A 258 7.23 13.96 -6.14
N PRO A 259 6.63 15.14 -6.42
CA PRO A 259 5.51 15.67 -5.63
C PRO A 259 4.29 14.73 -5.54
N ALA A 260 4.12 13.84 -6.53
CA ALA A 260 3.05 12.84 -6.54
C ALA A 260 3.29 11.69 -5.55
N VAL A 261 4.49 11.53 -4.97
CA VAL A 261 4.80 10.51 -3.97
C VAL A 261 5.00 11.19 -2.63
N VAL A 262 4.07 10.99 -1.70
CA VAL A 262 4.07 11.64 -0.39
C VAL A 262 4.28 10.61 0.70
N ASP A 263 5.33 10.81 1.49
CA ASP A 263 5.59 10.06 2.71
C ASP A 263 4.62 10.52 3.81
N ILE A 264 3.79 9.60 4.32
CA ILE A 264 2.83 9.87 5.40
C ILE A 264 3.27 9.31 6.76
N GLY A 265 4.49 8.73 6.83
CA GLY A 265 5.04 8.15 8.04
C GLY A 265 4.24 6.95 8.57
N THR A 266 4.57 6.50 9.78
CA THR A 266 3.95 5.34 10.43
C THR A 266 2.75 5.76 11.29
N MET A 267 1.62 6.09 10.64
CA MET A 267 0.39 6.56 11.33
C MET A 267 -0.23 5.54 12.30
N HIS A 268 0.14 4.27 12.20
CA HIS A 268 -0.37 3.18 13.05
C HIS A 268 0.26 3.12 14.45
N ILE A 269 1.33 3.88 14.69
CA ILE A 269 1.97 3.97 16.00
C ILE A 269 1.30 5.11 16.77
N THR A 270 0.38 4.76 17.67
CA THR A 270 -0.36 5.74 18.49
C THR A 270 0.27 5.96 19.86
N GLU A 271 1.00 4.98 20.38
CA GLU A 271 1.66 5.03 21.68
C GLU A 271 3.18 5.01 21.50
N VAL A 272 3.83 6.09 21.93
CA VAL A 272 5.29 6.18 21.97
C VAL A 272 5.74 5.94 23.40
N ASN A 273 6.23 4.74 23.68
CA ASN A 273 6.90 4.48 24.96
C ASN A 273 8.16 5.35 25.05
N ARG A 274 8.43 5.92 26.23
CA ARG A 274 9.73 6.59 26.46
C ARG A 274 10.82 5.58 26.17
N LEU A 275 11.82 6.00 25.39
CA LEU A 275 13.05 5.22 25.25
C LEU A 275 13.56 4.89 26.66
N PRO A 276 13.97 3.64 26.93
CA PRO A 276 14.59 3.33 28.20
C PRO A 276 15.72 4.34 28.42
N ALA A 277 15.79 4.92 29.62
CA ALA A 277 16.86 5.83 29.96
C ALA A 277 18.16 5.11 29.61
N VAL A 278 19.00 5.76 28.78
CA VAL A 278 20.33 5.25 28.48
C VAL A 278 21.02 5.12 29.82
N SER A 279 21.04 3.91 30.39
CA SER A 279 21.96 3.63 31.47
C SER A 279 23.32 3.91 30.87
N THR A 280 24.08 4.77 31.51
CA THR A 280 25.48 5.01 31.17
C THR A 280 26.22 3.70 31.35
N ILE A 281 26.11 2.80 30.38
CA ILE A 281 27.06 1.71 30.22
C ILE A 281 28.35 2.43 29.87
N PRO A 282 29.38 2.39 30.72
CA PRO A 282 30.61 3.09 30.43
C PRO A 282 31.12 2.56 29.10
N VAL A 283 31.44 3.50 28.20
CA VAL A 283 31.90 3.30 26.81
C VAL A 283 33.07 2.31 26.69
N MET A 284 33.68 1.87 27.80
CA MET A 284 34.71 0.83 27.86
C MET A 284 34.24 -0.60 27.57
N ILE A 285 32.97 -0.98 27.74
CA ILE A 285 32.57 -2.39 27.54
C ILE A 285 32.29 -2.70 26.05
N PHE A 286 31.91 -1.70 25.26
CA PHE A 286 31.61 -1.91 23.83
C PHE A 286 32.85 -2.20 22.98
N PHE A 287 34.04 -1.73 23.38
CA PHE A 287 35.28 -2.07 22.69
C PHE A 287 35.84 -3.46 23.06
N TYR A 288 35.54 -3.98 24.25
CA TYR A 288 36.03 -5.29 24.67
C TYR A 288 35.24 -6.45 24.05
N SER A 289 33.93 -6.28 23.80
CA SER A 289 33.11 -7.32 23.16
C SER A 289 33.31 -7.42 21.64
N LEU A 290 33.83 -6.39 20.98
CA LEU A 290 34.11 -6.40 19.53
C LEU A 290 35.50 -6.98 19.18
N MET A 291 36.35 -7.28 20.17
CA MET A 291 37.68 -7.86 19.97
C MET A 291 37.82 -9.34 20.39
N ILE A 292 36.78 -9.99 20.91
CA ILE A 292 36.86 -11.40 21.34
C ILE A 292 36.29 -12.39 20.31
N ASP A 293 35.51 -11.96 19.32
CA ASP A 293 34.96 -12.85 18.28
C ASP A 293 35.85 -13.01 17.02
N LYS A 294 37.17 -12.87 17.18
CA LYS A 294 38.15 -13.32 16.19
C LYS A 294 39.33 -14.02 16.86
N VAL A 295 39.08 -15.25 17.33
CA VAL A 295 40.05 -16.36 17.36
C VAL A 295 39.32 -17.60 16.89
#